data_AF-A0A3N5RD19-F1
#
_entry.id   AF-A0A3N5RD19-F1
#
_cell.length_a   1.000
_cell.length_b   1.000
_cell.length_c   1.000
_cell.angle_alpha   90.00
_cell.angle_beta   90.00
_cell.angle_gamma   90.00
#
_symmetry.space_group_name_H-M   'P 1'
#
loop_
_entity.id
_entity.type
_entity.pdbx_description
1 polymer ?
#
loop_
_entity_poly.entity_id
_entity_poly.type
_entity_poly.pdbx_seq_one_letter_code
_entity_poly.pdbx_strand_id
1 'polypeptide(L)'
;SADLEAYLAQLDMFYLGTANLQGQPYIQYRGGPPGFLKVVDPQTLGFADFGGNRQYITLGNLSENPRAFLFLMDYANSRRIKVWGTARVVEGDADLNARLADPSYPGKVERAILFTIEAWDVNCPQHIHPRYSQREVAPVIEGLQQQIADLEAEVVRLKGESGAEHVTTAP
;
A
#
# COMPACT_ATOMS: atom_id res chain seq x y z
N SER A 1 -8.55 -16.90 -6.05
CA SER A 1 -7.33 -17.71 -6.28
C SER A 1 -6.41 -17.38 -5.14
N ALA A 2 -5.85 -18.38 -4.46
CA ALA A 2 -5.06 -18.17 -3.25
C ALA A 2 -3.89 -17.19 -3.46
N ASP A 3 -3.24 -17.21 -4.63
CA ASP A 3 -2.16 -16.26 -4.96
C ASP A 3 -2.66 -14.81 -5.12
N LEU A 4 -3.84 -14.61 -5.70
CA LEU A 4 -4.44 -13.28 -5.85
C LEU A 4 -4.91 -12.71 -4.51
N GLU A 5 -5.46 -13.56 -3.65
CA GLU A 5 -5.86 -13.18 -2.29
C GLU A 5 -4.65 -12.80 -1.45
N ALA A 6 -3.56 -13.57 -1.52
CA ALA A 6 -2.30 -13.24 -0.86
C ALA A 6 -1.71 -11.92 -1.37
N TYR A 7 -1.77 -11.69 -2.69
CA TYR A 7 -1.36 -10.42 -3.29
C TYR A 7 -2.17 -9.24 -2.74
N LEU A 8 -3.50 -9.34 -2.73
CA LEU A 8 -4.39 -8.29 -2.20
C LEU A 8 -4.13 -8.02 -0.72
N ALA A 9 -3.85 -9.07 0.07
CA ALA A 9 -3.57 -8.95 1.50
C ALA A 9 -2.29 -8.17 1.82
N GLN A 10 -1.35 -8.08 0.87
CA GLN A 10 -0.09 -7.34 1.03
C GLN A 10 -0.19 -5.88 0.59
N LEU A 11 -1.18 -5.53 -0.24
CA LEU A 11 -1.32 -4.18 -0.76
C LEU A 11 -1.81 -3.21 0.32
N ASP A 12 -1.05 -2.14 0.51
CA ASP A 12 -1.40 -0.99 1.37
C ASP A 12 -1.97 0.18 0.56
N MET A 13 -2.03 0.05 -0.77
CA MET A 13 -2.61 1.05 -1.65
C MET A 13 -3.19 0.45 -2.94
N PHE A 14 -3.96 1.26 -3.68
CA PHE A 14 -4.36 1.05 -5.08
C PHE A 14 -4.84 2.35 -5.71
N TYR A 15 -5.03 2.35 -7.03
CA TYR A 15 -5.69 3.44 -7.72
C TYR A 15 -7.08 3.02 -8.17
N LEU A 16 -8.06 3.87 -7.86
CA LEU A 16 -9.44 3.73 -8.32
C LEU A 16 -9.70 4.72 -9.45
N GLY A 17 -9.97 4.18 -10.64
CA GLY A 17 -10.50 4.89 -11.78
C GLY A 17 -12.03 4.86 -11.78
N THR A 18 -12.64 6.01 -12.01
CA THR A 18 -14.08 6.18 -12.27
C THR A 18 -14.26 7.11 -13.46
N ALA A 19 -15.46 7.19 -14.00
CA ALA A 19 -15.80 8.19 -15.00
C ALA A 19 -17.19 8.76 -14.71
N ASN A 20 -17.40 10.02 -15.09
CA ASN A 20 -18.74 10.61 -15.06
C ASN A 20 -19.64 10.02 -16.17
N LEU A 21 -20.89 10.46 -16.27
CA LEU A 21 -21.85 10.00 -17.29
C LEU A 21 -21.38 10.28 -18.72
N GLN A 22 -20.61 11.35 -18.92
CA GLN A 22 -20.05 11.73 -20.22
C GLN A 22 -18.76 10.95 -20.57
N GLY A 23 -18.30 10.06 -19.69
CA GLY A 23 -17.09 9.29 -19.88
C GLY A 23 -15.79 10.04 -19.55
N GLN A 24 -15.85 11.20 -18.90
CA GLN A 24 -14.66 11.91 -18.42
C GLN A 24 -13.98 11.10 -17.29
N PRO A 25 -12.73 10.63 -17.48
CA PRO A 25 -12.06 9.82 -16.47
C PRO A 25 -11.59 10.64 -15.27
N TYR A 26 -11.59 10.00 -14.11
CA TYR A 26 -11.03 10.47 -12.86
C TYR A 26 -10.32 9.33 -12.14
N ILE A 27 -9.10 9.57 -11.65
CA ILE A 27 -8.30 8.58 -10.93
C ILE A 27 -7.96 9.08 -9.54
N GLN A 28 -7.90 8.15 -8.58
CA GLN A 28 -7.64 8.47 -7.20
C GLN A 28 -6.78 7.41 -6.53
N TYR A 29 -5.77 7.88 -5.82
CA TYR A 29 -4.99 7.04 -4.91
C TYR A 29 -5.83 6.72 -3.66
N ARG A 30 -5.90 5.44 -3.32
CA ARG A 30 -6.48 4.91 -2.09
C ARG A 30 -5.36 4.21 -1.33
N GLY A 31 -5.11 4.65 -0.10
CA GLY A 31 -4.11 4.06 0.79
C GLY A 31 -4.73 3.69 2.13
N GLY A 32 -4.21 2.64 2.74
CA GLY A 32 -4.69 2.10 4.00
C GLY A 32 -3.67 1.12 4.59
N PRO A 33 -4.02 0.40 5.66
CA PRO A 33 -3.21 -0.72 6.13
C PRO A 33 -3.14 -1.82 5.06
N PRO A 34 -2.08 -2.66 5.07
CA PRO A 34 -1.99 -3.82 4.18
C PRO A 34 -3.26 -4.67 4.23
N GLY A 35 -3.82 -4.98 3.06
CA GLY A 35 -5.04 -5.77 2.94
C GLY A 35 -6.34 -5.00 3.16
N PHE A 36 -6.32 -3.66 3.15
CA PHE A 36 -7.56 -2.87 3.28
C PHE A 36 -8.54 -3.06 2.11
N LEU A 37 -8.05 -3.47 0.93
CA LEU A 37 -8.89 -3.97 -0.17
C LEU A 37 -9.17 -5.46 0.08
N LYS A 38 -10.39 -5.77 0.53
CA LYS A 38 -10.78 -7.11 0.95
C LYS A 38 -11.55 -7.84 -0.13
N VAL A 39 -11.37 -9.16 -0.19
CA VAL A 39 -12.24 -10.05 -0.95
C VAL A 39 -13.52 -10.27 -0.16
N VAL A 40 -14.66 -9.81 -0.68
CA VAL A 40 -15.97 -9.94 -0.03
C VAL A 40 -16.61 -11.27 -0.39
N ASP A 41 -16.46 -11.68 -1.65
CA ASP A 41 -16.89 -12.94 -2.24
C ASP A 41 -16.05 -13.22 -3.52
N PRO A 42 -16.25 -14.35 -4.23
CA PRO A 42 -15.42 -14.70 -5.40
C PRO A 42 -15.36 -13.69 -6.55
N GLN A 43 -16.33 -12.77 -6.65
CA GLN A 43 -16.40 -11.77 -7.71
C GLN A 43 -16.44 -10.33 -7.19
N THR A 44 -16.48 -10.13 -5.88
CA THR A 44 -16.60 -8.81 -5.26
C THR A 44 -15.40 -8.48 -4.37
N LEU A 45 -14.78 -7.34 -4.64
CA LEU A 45 -13.84 -6.69 -3.74
C LEU A 45 -14.55 -5.58 -2.96
N GLY A 46 -14.05 -5.23 -1.79
CA GLY A 46 -14.62 -4.17 -0.98
C GLY A 46 -13.58 -3.47 -0.13
N PHE A 47 -13.82 -2.19 0.14
CA PHE A 47 -13.01 -1.41 1.07
C PHE A 47 -13.87 -0.39 1.81
N ALA A 48 -13.43 -0.05 3.02
CA ALA A 48 -14.06 0.99 3.83
C ALA A 48 -13.65 2.38 3.32
N ASP A 49 -14.61 3.28 3.18
CA ASP A 49 -14.39 4.69 2.86
C ASP A 49 -14.62 5.54 4.11
N PHE A 50 -13.58 6.30 4.47
CA PHE A 50 -13.50 7.01 5.74
C PHE A 50 -13.84 8.49 5.58
N GLY A 51 -14.50 9.04 6.60
CA GLY A 51 -14.87 10.45 6.62
C GLY A 51 -13.69 11.41 6.60
N GLY A 52 -13.90 12.58 5.98
CA GLY A 52 -12.91 13.66 5.93
C GLY A 52 -12.02 13.69 4.68
N ASN A 53 -12.10 12.68 3.81
CA ASN A 53 -11.31 12.63 2.57
C ASN A 53 -11.80 13.60 1.48
N ARG A 54 -12.99 14.22 1.62
CA ARG A 54 -13.62 15.15 0.65
C ARG A 54 -13.65 14.62 -0.79
N GLN A 55 -13.67 13.30 -0.97
CA GLN A 55 -13.55 12.65 -2.28
C GLN A 55 -14.91 12.51 -2.99
N TYR A 56 -15.62 13.63 -3.12
CA TYR A 56 -16.98 13.68 -3.67
C TYR A 56 -17.05 13.37 -5.17
N ILE A 57 -15.95 13.53 -5.92
CA ILE A 57 -15.93 13.26 -7.37
C ILE A 57 -16.17 11.77 -7.64
N THR A 58 -15.48 10.87 -6.94
CA THR A 58 -15.68 9.42 -7.10
C THR A 58 -17.12 9.03 -6.77
N LEU A 59 -17.67 9.57 -5.68
CA LEU A 59 -19.05 9.29 -5.27
C LEU A 59 -20.06 9.80 -6.29
N GLY A 60 -19.87 11.04 -6.77
CA GLY A 60 -20.69 11.63 -7.83
C GLY A 60 -20.65 10.80 -9.11
N ASN A 61 -19.45 10.44 -9.58
CA ASN A 61 -19.28 9.57 -10.74
C ASN A 61 -20.02 8.24 -10.58
N LEU A 62 -19.83 7.54 -9.45
CA LEU A 62 -20.48 6.23 -9.21
C LEU A 62 -22.00 6.32 -9.06
N SER A 63 -22.54 7.49 -8.71
CA SER A 63 -24.00 7.70 -8.63
C SER A 63 -24.68 7.72 -10.01
N GLU A 64 -23.95 8.07 -11.06
CA GLU A 64 -24.49 8.18 -12.44
C GLU A 64 -23.86 7.19 -13.43
N ASN A 65 -22.66 6.68 -13.14
CA ASN A 65 -21.92 5.74 -13.96
C ASN A 65 -21.19 4.71 -13.08
N PRO A 66 -21.65 3.45 -13.04
CA PRO A 66 -21.08 2.45 -12.15
C PRO A 66 -19.72 1.93 -12.63
N ARG A 67 -19.29 2.24 -13.88
CA ARG A 67 -18.04 1.68 -14.42
C ARG A 67 -16.84 2.19 -13.65
N ALA A 68 -16.01 1.25 -13.22
CA ALA A 68 -14.83 1.53 -12.43
C ALA A 68 -13.65 0.66 -12.85
N PHE A 69 -12.47 1.08 -12.48
CA PHE A 69 -11.23 0.39 -12.75
C PHE A 69 -10.34 0.39 -11.52
N LEU A 70 -9.78 -0.77 -11.17
CA LEU A 70 -8.73 -0.85 -10.16
C LEU A 70 -7.39 -1.08 -10.84
N PHE A 71 -6.42 -0.24 -10.49
CA PHE A 71 -5.01 -0.47 -10.78
C PHE A 71 -4.29 -0.81 -9.49
N LEU A 72 -3.93 -2.09 -9.37
CA LEU A 72 -3.26 -2.66 -8.22
C LEU A 72 -1.77 -2.73 -8.54
N MET A 73 -0.94 -2.04 -7.74
CA MET A 73 0.49 -1.91 -8.01
C MET A 73 1.29 -2.35 -6.79
N ASP A 74 2.15 -3.34 -6.98
CA ASP A 74 3.16 -3.75 -6.01
C ASP A 74 4.52 -3.39 -6.59
N TYR A 75 5.06 -2.28 -6.09
CA TYR A 75 6.34 -1.75 -6.57
C TYR A 75 7.53 -2.61 -6.12
N ALA A 76 7.48 -3.19 -4.92
CA ALA A 76 8.58 -3.97 -4.37
C ALA A 76 8.79 -5.25 -5.18
N ASN A 77 7.71 -5.95 -5.54
CA ASN A 77 7.76 -7.19 -6.31
C ASN A 77 7.57 -6.99 -7.82
N SER A 78 7.52 -5.73 -8.28
CA SER A 78 7.27 -5.39 -9.70
C SER A 78 6.03 -6.05 -10.29
N ARG A 79 4.95 -6.17 -9.49
CA ARG A 79 3.71 -6.84 -9.90
C ARG A 79 2.59 -5.81 -10.08
N ARG A 80 1.83 -5.94 -11.16
CA ARG A 80 0.64 -5.11 -11.39
C ARG A 80 -0.55 -5.93 -11.86
N ILE A 81 -1.72 -5.57 -11.37
CA ILE A 81 -3.00 -6.16 -11.78
C ILE A 81 -3.97 -5.04 -12.15
N LYS A 82 -4.64 -5.22 -13.29
CA LYS A 82 -5.66 -4.32 -13.79
C LYS A 82 -7.00 -5.01 -13.70
N VAL A 83 -8.00 -4.36 -13.12
CA VAL A 83 -9.32 -4.96 -12.92
C VAL A 83 -10.38 -4.03 -13.48
N TRP A 84 -11.12 -4.49 -14.48
CA TRP A 84 -12.35 -3.85 -14.97
C TRP A 84 -13.54 -4.36 -14.18
N GLY A 85 -14.49 -3.46 -13.96
CA GLY A 85 -15.71 -3.83 -13.28
C GLY A 85 -16.63 -2.65 -13.04
N THR A 86 -17.53 -2.86 -12.08
CA THR A 86 -18.44 -1.83 -11.60
C THR A 86 -18.24 -1.62 -10.12
N ALA A 87 -18.41 -0.38 -9.67
CA ALA A 87 -18.39 -0.05 -8.25
C ALA A 87 -19.69 0.61 -7.80
N ARG A 88 -20.06 0.38 -6.56
CA ARG A 88 -21.21 1.01 -5.92
C ARG A 88 -20.91 1.38 -4.48
N VAL A 89 -21.57 2.43 -4.02
CA VAL A 89 -21.51 2.92 -2.65
C VAL A 89 -22.58 2.22 -1.82
N VAL A 90 -22.24 1.79 -0.62
CA VAL A 90 -23.16 1.21 0.36
C VAL A 90 -23.07 2.02 1.64
N GLU A 91 -24.19 2.64 2.01
CA GLU A 91 -24.33 3.44 3.23
C GLU A 91 -25.26 2.71 4.21
N GLY A 92 -25.04 2.91 5.52
CA GLY A 92 -25.93 2.38 6.56
C GLY A 92 -25.80 0.88 6.87
N ASP A 93 -24.89 0.15 6.22
CA ASP A 93 -24.62 -1.27 6.51
C ASP A 93 -23.50 -1.42 7.53
N ALA A 94 -23.87 -1.53 8.81
CA ALA A 94 -22.93 -1.62 9.91
C ALA A 94 -22.09 -2.91 9.87
N ASP A 95 -22.70 -4.03 9.46
CA ASP A 95 -22.02 -5.33 9.40
C ASP A 95 -20.99 -5.36 8.29
N LEU A 96 -21.34 -4.83 7.10
CA LEU A 96 -20.40 -4.69 6.00
C LEU A 96 -19.26 -3.74 6.36
N ASN A 97 -19.57 -2.60 6.97
CA ASN A 97 -18.57 -1.65 7.42
C ASN A 97 -17.60 -2.28 8.43
N ALA A 98 -18.11 -3.06 9.39
CA ALA A 98 -17.27 -3.77 10.35
C ALA A 98 -16.38 -4.83 9.68
N ARG A 99 -16.90 -5.56 8.69
CA ARG A 99 -16.11 -6.52 7.90
C ARG A 99 -15.00 -5.85 7.10
N LEU A 100 -15.25 -4.67 6.55
CA LEU A 100 -14.30 -3.93 5.71
C LEU A 100 -13.34 -3.03 6.48
N ALA A 101 -13.69 -2.62 7.70
CA ALA A 101 -12.82 -1.83 8.56
C ALA A 101 -11.56 -2.61 8.96
N ASP A 102 -10.47 -1.88 9.19
CA ASP A 102 -9.33 -2.39 9.93
C ASP A 102 -9.45 -1.87 11.38
N PRO A 103 -9.50 -2.75 12.39
CA PRO A 103 -9.60 -2.33 13.80
C PRO A 103 -8.44 -1.45 14.27
N SER A 104 -7.27 -1.54 13.62
CA SER A 104 -6.09 -0.74 13.93
C SER A 104 -6.12 0.65 13.30
N TYR A 105 -7.06 0.91 12.37
CA TYR A 105 -7.17 2.20 11.70
C TYR A 105 -8.17 3.12 12.43
N PRO A 106 -7.73 4.31 12.90
CA PRO A 106 -8.55 5.17 13.77
C PRO A 106 -9.68 5.92 13.05
N GLY A 107 -9.78 5.80 11.73
CA GLY A 107 -10.79 6.50 10.92
C GLY A 107 -12.20 5.97 11.14
N LYS A 108 -13.18 6.89 11.22
CA LYS A 108 -14.60 6.50 11.20
C LYS A 108 -15.01 6.11 9.78
N VAL A 109 -15.44 4.86 9.60
CA VAL A 109 -16.04 4.39 8.35
C VAL A 109 -17.37 5.12 8.15
N GLU A 110 -17.53 5.79 7.02
CA GLU A 110 -18.80 6.41 6.64
C GLU A 110 -19.64 5.50 5.75
N ARG A 111 -18.97 4.76 4.87
CA ARG A 111 -19.60 3.94 3.84
C ARG A 111 -18.64 2.85 3.38
N ALA A 112 -19.19 1.85 2.70
CA ALA A 112 -18.42 0.84 2.00
C ALA A 112 -18.47 1.11 0.49
N ILE A 113 -17.38 0.81 -0.21
CA ILE A 113 -17.36 0.72 -1.67
C ILE A 113 -17.17 -0.74 -2.03
N LEU A 114 -18.10 -1.27 -2.83
CA LEU A 114 -18.05 -2.61 -3.37
C LEU A 114 -17.74 -2.55 -4.86
N PHE A 115 -16.79 -3.37 -5.29
CA PHE A 115 -16.33 -3.47 -6.67
C PHE A 115 -16.60 -4.88 -7.19
N THR A 116 -17.48 -5.00 -8.17
CA THR A 116 -17.78 -6.25 -8.87
C THR A 116 -16.83 -6.42 -10.04
N ILE A 117 -16.09 -7.52 -10.07
CA ILE A 117 -15.10 -7.83 -11.10
C ILE A 117 -15.81 -8.30 -12.37
N GLU A 118 -15.47 -7.70 -13.52
CA GLU A 118 -15.90 -8.15 -14.85
C GLU A 118 -14.76 -8.84 -15.60
N ALA A 119 -13.55 -8.28 -15.51
CA ALA A 119 -12.35 -8.83 -16.12
C ALA A 119 -11.11 -8.36 -15.36
N TRP A 120 -10.04 -9.15 -15.40
CA TRP A 120 -8.76 -8.73 -14.86
C TRP A 120 -7.60 -9.30 -15.68
N ASP A 121 -6.48 -8.59 -15.66
CA ASP A 121 -5.27 -8.92 -16.41
C ASP A 121 -4.03 -8.70 -15.53
N VAL A 122 -3.06 -9.61 -15.66
CA VAL A 122 -1.73 -9.51 -15.04
C VAL A 122 -0.73 -9.28 -16.15
N ASN A 123 0.05 -8.19 -16.06
CA ASN A 123 1.05 -7.90 -17.07
C ASN A 123 2.48 -8.25 -16.61
N CYS A 124 3.36 -8.42 -17.60
CA CYS A 124 4.79 -8.64 -17.42
C CYS A 124 5.44 -7.54 -16.56
N PRO A 125 6.37 -7.90 -15.63
CA PRO A 125 7.02 -6.96 -14.70
C PRO A 125 7.98 -5.96 -15.36
N GLN A 126 8.20 -6.04 -16.68
CA GLN A 126 9.13 -5.16 -17.39
C GLN A 126 8.80 -3.67 -17.17
N HIS A 127 9.88 -2.89 -17.04
CA HIS A 127 9.87 -1.43 -16.87
C HIS A 127 9.16 -0.91 -15.60
N ILE A 128 8.89 -1.77 -14.62
CA ILE A 128 8.48 -1.33 -13.29
C ILE A 128 9.73 -0.99 -12.49
N HIS A 129 9.83 0.26 -12.06
CA HIS A 129 10.90 0.68 -11.15
C HIS A 129 10.57 0.22 -9.73
N PRO A 130 11.45 -0.54 -9.07
CA PRO A 130 11.26 -0.90 -7.68
C PRO A 130 11.14 0.35 -6.81
N ARG A 131 10.15 0.34 -5.90
CA ARG A 131 9.98 1.34 -4.86
C ARG A 131 9.64 0.60 -3.58
N TYR A 132 10.25 1.04 -2.48
CA TYR A 132 10.08 0.45 -1.16
C TYR A 132 9.52 1.51 -0.22
N SER A 133 8.59 1.10 0.63
CA SER A 133 8.02 1.96 1.66
C SER A 133 9.06 2.28 2.73
N GLN A 134 8.81 3.35 3.49
CA GLN A 134 9.63 3.67 4.66
C GLN A 134 9.66 2.52 5.67
N ARG A 135 8.55 1.78 5.83
CA ARG A 135 8.44 0.63 6.73
C ARG A 135 9.38 -0.50 6.33
N GLU A 136 9.58 -0.73 5.04
CA GLU A 136 10.48 -1.77 4.54
C GLU A 136 11.95 -1.35 4.64
N VAL A 137 12.24 -0.07 4.39
CA VAL A 137 13.62 0.43 4.31
C VAL A 137 14.19 0.83 5.67
N ALA A 138 13.37 1.35 6.59
CA ALA A 138 13.84 1.88 7.88
C ALA A 138 14.64 0.86 8.71
N PRO A 139 14.20 -0.41 8.89
CA PRO A 139 14.96 -1.39 9.67
C PRO A 139 16.34 -1.70 9.08
N VAL A 140 16.44 -1.67 7.74
CA VAL A 140 17.71 -1.89 7.03
C VAL A 140 18.65 -0.71 7.29
N ILE A 141 18.14 0.52 7.20
CA ILE A 141 18.91 1.72 7.49
C ILE A 141 19.38 1.73 8.95
N GLU A 142 18.49 1.44 9.90
CA GLU A 142 18.82 1.38 11.33
C GLU A 142 19.91 0.33 11.61
N GLY A 143 19.80 -0.85 11.01
CA GLY A 143 20.82 -1.89 11.12
C GLY A 143 22.19 -1.46 10.57
N LEU A 144 22.21 -0.77 9.42
CA LEU A 144 23.43 -0.23 8.84
C LEU A 144 24.04 0.88 9.71
N GLN A 145 23.21 1.75 10.28
CA GLN A 145 23.66 2.81 11.19
C GLN A 145 24.29 2.23 12.46
N GLN A 146 23.72 1.15 13.02
CA GLN A 146 24.31 0.48 14.17
C GLN A 146 25.67 -0.13 13.84
N GLN A 147 25.79 -0.82 12.70
CA GLN A 147 27.06 -1.39 12.26
C GLN A 147 28.13 -0.32 12.05
N ILE A 148 27.76 0.83 11.48
CA ILE A 148 28.67 1.97 11.30
C ILE A 148 29.17 2.45 12.66
N ALA A 149 28.27 2.64 13.64
CA ALA A 149 28.66 3.09 14.98
C ALA A 149 29.61 2.10 15.68
N ASP A 150 29.34 0.79 15.57
CA ASP A 150 30.17 -0.26 16.15
C ASP A 150 31.58 -0.28 15.51
N LEU A 151 31.63 -0.18 14.17
CA LEU A 151 32.89 -0.12 13.42
C LEU A 151 33.68 1.16 13.72
N GLU A 152 33.02 2.31 13.88
CA GLU A 152 33.67 3.56 14.27
C GLU A 152 34.28 3.47 15.67
N ALA A 153 33.57 2.88 16.64
CA ALA A 153 34.08 2.64 17.98
C ALA A 153 35.31 1.70 17.98
N GLU A 154 35.27 0.65 17.18
CA GLU A 154 36.38 -0.29 17.01
C GLU A 154 37.62 0.38 16.40
N VAL A 155 37.42 1.20 15.37
CA VAL A 155 38.52 1.97 14.74
C VAL A 155 39.16 2.92 15.76
N VAL A 156 38.36 3.57 16.62
CA VAL A 156 38.89 4.42 17.69
C VAL A 156 39.73 3.61 18.67
N ARG A 157 39.25 2.43 19.10
CA ARG A 157 39.98 1.52 20.00
C ARG A 157 41.34 1.12 19.43
N LEU A 158 41.36 0.56 18.22
CA LEU A 158 42.58 0.06 17.58
C LEU A 158 43.61 1.17 17.32
N LYS A 159 43.16 2.38 16.97
CA LYS A 159 44.04 3.54 16.82
C LYS A 159 44.63 3.99 18.16
N GLY A 160 43.85 3.94 19.24
CA GLY A 160 44.32 4.21 20.59
C GLY A 160 45.39 3.22 21.04
N GLU A 161 45.20 1.93 20.74
CA GLU A 161 46.16 0.85 21.06
C GLU A 161 47.46 0.98 20.24
N SER A 162 47.37 1.23 18.93
CA SER A 162 48.55 1.45 18.07
C SER A 162 49.34 2.71 18.43
N GLY A 163 48.67 3.75 18.95
CA GLY A 163 49.33 4.97 19.44
C GLY A 163 50.07 4.77 20.77
N ALA A 164 49.63 3.84 21.61
CA ALA A 164 50.26 3.52 22.88
C ALA A 164 51.51 2.63 22.72
N GLU A 165 51.53 1.73 21.74
CA GLU A 165 52.69 0.87 21.47
C GLU A 165 53.91 1.66 20.95
N HIS A 166 53.72 2.80 20.27
CA HIS A 166 54.82 3.61 19.72
C HIS A 166 55.54 4.52 20.73
N VAL A 167 54.95 4.77 21.91
CA VAL A 167 55.53 5.64 22.95
C VAL A 167 56.47 4.89 23.90
N THR A 168 56.43 3.55 23.91
CA THR A 168 57.17 2.73 24.90
C THR A 168 58.56 2.26 24.42
N THR A 169 58.98 2.65 23.22
CA THR A 169 60.32 2.32 22.67
C THR A 169 61.14 3.57 22.39
N ALA A 170 61.59 4.27 23.43
CA ALA A 170 62.66 5.26 23.33
C ALA A 170 63.58 5.12 24.55
N PRO A 171 64.85 4.68 24.39
CA PRO A 171 65.88 4.79 25.41
C PRO A 171 66.43 6.22 25.54
#